data_AF-A0A3M2AG56-F1
#
_entry.id   AF-A0A3M2AG56-F1
#
_cell.length_a   1.000
_cell.length_b   1.000
_cell.length_c   1.000
_cell.angle_alpha   90.00
_cell.angle_beta   90.00
_cell.angle_gamma   90.00
#
_symmetry.space_group_name_H-M   'P 1'
#
loop_
_entity.id
_entity.type
_entity.pdbx_description
1 polymer ?
#
loop_
_entity_poly.entity_id
_entity_poly.type
_entity_poly.pdbx_seq_one_letter_code
_entity_poly.pdbx_strand_id
1 'polypeptide(L)'
;MLALALLLTATALPQAPVPATRAIRVSLDRPDPADWAELRAAVGAAGAGLRWEPALRQARAPEDRPLILFVQEGEAAGEDGPVGPGDLLLLRAGERLELSAPVAALGFTPAAPLPAGLPARIRPDFDPRVTDTPGGCASAAGAYRRICLTWEEAKGPYVYRGLNAHRVRIRDSLTHFHPRAGGFDELYLVQDALPGAALIVGERLDDLLHPERLDRAAAAGLLREIPLRRGDLVLLPRGVAHRGIGGVLAQVIALPGFVPGAEIPLDDAIAAVNERFDLELPRHVPDTPFVAVVEQADRVRIEIGDTLCTEYRFAAGPRAFFHPFLLADGRALTRGFPFEPRPGESRDHPHHQGIWLAHGSVDGIDFWHDPEVEQRLIAIEEAFSRPGRGGFTTRHEWRAPDGRVVLRDRRRFTFTAAPGGERWLDADLLLIAPPDRPVRFGDTKEGTFAVRLAAPLRVEGEVATGTLLDSAGRRDGAVWGRRARWIAASGRIDGRPASLGLLELPGSFRSPTWWHARTYGLEAANPFGRHDFEGAPPGTGDFTLDPGGELRLRYRVVASPAVWPTFVDPDGDGEPGPAPAGG
;
A
#
# COMPACT_ATOMS: atom_id res chain seq x y z
N MET A 1 9.70 -9.21 32.80
CA MET A 1 9.26 -10.31 33.68
C MET A 1 8.71 -9.84 35.05
N LEU A 2 7.98 -8.73 35.15
CA LEU A 2 7.42 -8.28 36.44
C LEU A 2 6.13 -7.45 36.30
N ALA A 3 5.18 -7.92 35.47
CA ALA A 3 3.84 -7.31 35.36
C ALA A 3 2.70 -8.32 35.16
N LEU A 4 2.93 -9.62 35.39
CA LEU A 4 1.96 -10.69 35.09
C LEU A 4 1.37 -11.37 36.36
N ALA A 5 1.31 -10.67 37.49
CA ALA A 5 1.00 -11.29 38.80
C ALA A 5 -0.24 -10.72 39.53
N LEU A 6 -1.11 -9.96 38.88
CA LEU A 6 -2.36 -9.51 39.51
C LEU A 6 -3.54 -9.64 38.54
N LEU A 7 -4.17 -10.82 38.51
CA LEU A 7 -5.54 -11.02 38.02
C LEU A 7 -6.04 -12.41 38.47
N LEU A 8 -6.23 -12.58 39.76
CA LEU A 8 -6.94 -13.73 40.33
C LEU A 8 -7.91 -13.22 41.40
N THR A 9 -9.17 -13.02 41.00
CA THR A 9 -10.41 -13.30 41.74
C THR A 9 -11.59 -12.57 41.07
N ALA A 10 -11.95 -13.03 39.87
CA ALA A 10 -13.32 -12.90 39.40
C ALA A 10 -13.85 -14.32 39.23
N THR A 11 -15.01 -14.60 39.81
CA THR A 11 -15.72 -15.88 39.69
C THR A 11 -15.86 -16.25 38.22
N ALA A 12 -15.06 -17.23 37.79
CA ALA A 12 -15.01 -17.69 36.42
C ALA A 12 -16.35 -18.35 36.07
N LEU A 13 -17.04 -17.79 35.08
CA LEU A 13 -18.09 -18.51 34.36
C LEU A 13 -17.49 -19.83 33.81
N PRO A 14 -18.25 -20.94 33.81
CA PRO A 14 -17.78 -22.21 33.26
C PRO A 14 -17.29 -22.02 31.82
N GLN A 15 -16.06 -22.49 31.56
CA GLN A 15 -15.34 -22.23 30.32
C GLN A 15 -15.80 -23.18 29.21
N ALA A 16 -16.21 -22.62 28.06
CA ALA A 16 -16.40 -23.41 26.86
C ALA A 16 -15.03 -23.82 26.27
N PRO A 17 -14.85 -25.06 25.79
CA PRO A 17 -13.63 -25.48 25.12
C PRO A 17 -13.39 -24.64 23.85
N VAL A 18 -12.13 -24.36 23.52
CA VAL A 18 -11.73 -23.68 22.27
C VAL A 18 -11.63 -24.72 21.16
N PRO A 19 -12.57 -24.78 20.19
CA PRO A 19 -12.61 -25.88 19.23
C PRO A 19 -11.60 -25.72 18.09
N ALA A 20 -11.32 -24.48 17.70
CA ALA A 20 -10.41 -24.14 16.62
C ALA A 20 -9.07 -23.64 17.18
N THR A 21 -7.98 -24.20 16.70
CA THR A 21 -6.60 -23.81 17.07
C THR A 21 -5.89 -23.01 15.99
N ARG A 22 -6.56 -22.80 14.85
CA ARG A 22 -6.03 -22.18 13.64
C ARG A 22 -6.98 -21.12 13.10
N ALA A 23 -6.45 -20.17 12.33
CA ALA A 23 -7.27 -19.20 11.61
C ALA A 23 -8.01 -19.88 10.45
N ILE A 24 -9.31 -19.61 10.31
CA ILE A 24 -10.17 -20.19 9.27
C ILE A 24 -10.69 -19.07 8.38
N ARG A 25 -10.40 -19.13 7.08
CA ARG A 25 -10.88 -18.18 6.08
C ARG A 25 -11.92 -18.85 5.19
N VAL A 26 -13.07 -18.20 5.03
CA VAL A 26 -14.13 -18.61 4.10
C VAL A 26 -14.46 -17.45 3.18
N SER A 27 -14.53 -17.70 1.86
CA SER A 27 -15.09 -16.72 0.92
C SER A 27 -16.61 -16.85 0.89
N LEU A 28 -17.35 -15.82 1.26
CA LEU A 28 -18.82 -15.86 1.35
C LEU A 28 -19.51 -15.92 -0.02
N ASP A 29 -18.82 -15.53 -1.10
CA ASP A 29 -19.32 -15.66 -2.47
C ASP A 29 -19.48 -17.13 -2.86
N ARG A 30 -18.53 -17.97 -2.42
CA ARG A 30 -18.47 -19.41 -2.70
C ARG A 30 -17.85 -20.14 -1.50
N PRO A 31 -18.59 -20.32 -0.41
CA PRO A 31 -18.05 -20.92 0.80
C PRO A 31 -17.73 -22.39 0.55
N ASP A 32 -16.50 -22.80 0.87
CA ASP A 32 -16.18 -24.22 0.93
C ASP A 32 -17.04 -24.87 2.05
N PRO A 33 -17.76 -25.97 1.77
CA PRO A 33 -18.66 -26.57 2.74
C PRO A 33 -17.98 -27.04 4.03
N ALA A 34 -16.73 -27.52 3.95
CA ALA A 34 -16.00 -28.01 5.11
C ALA A 34 -15.50 -26.85 5.98
N ASP A 35 -14.85 -25.85 5.37
CA ASP A 35 -14.37 -24.66 6.10
C ASP A 35 -15.55 -23.88 6.71
N TRP A 36 -16.68 -23.78 6.00
CA TRP A 36 -17.90 -23.16 6.52
C TRP A 36 -18.49 -23.93 7.71
N ALA A 37 -18.50 -25.26 7.66
CA ALA A 37 -18.96 -26.08 8.76
C ALA A 37 -18.05 -25.95 10.00
N GLU A 38 -16.72 -25.97 9.79
CA GLU A 38 -15.71 -25.77 10.84
C GLU A 38 -15.91 -24.39 11.51
N LEU A 39 -16.03 -23.33 10.70
CA LEU A 39 -16.24 -21.96 11.18
C LEU A 39 -17.56 -21.84 11.97
N ARG A 40 -18.66 -22.40 11.47
CA ARG A 40 -19.96 -22.39 12.18
C ARG A 40 -19.89 -23.15 13.50
N ALA A 41 -19.20 -24.29 13.55
CA ALA A 41 -19.03 -25.05 14.78
C ALA A 41 -18.23 -24.25 15.82
N ALA A 42 -17.17 -23.57 15.40
CA ALA A 42 -16.37 -22.72 16.27
C ALA A 42 -17.17 -21.53 16.82
N VAL A 43 -17.95 -20.85 15.98
CA VAL A 43 -18.86 -19.77 16.43
C VAL A 43 -19.93 -20.31 17.38
N GLY A 44 -20.46 -21.51 17.12
CA GLY A 44 -21.37 -22.23 18.00
C GLY A 44 -20.81 -22.44 19.41
N ALA A 45 -19.57 -22.90 19.50
CA ALA A 45 -18.88 -23.08 20.78
C ALA A 45 -18.60 -21.75 21.51
N ALA A 46 -18.44 -20.66 20.78
CA ALA A 46 -18.34 -19.30 21.33
C ALA A 46 -19.70 -18.74 21.80
N GLY A 47 -20.79 -19.51 21.68
CA GLY A 47 -22.11 -19.16 22.23
C GLY A 47 -23.02 -18.39 21.28
N ALA A 48 -22.76 -18.41 19.97
CA ALA A 48 -23.62 -17.78 18.96
C ALA A 48 -23.94 -18.74 17.80
N GLY A 49 -25.12 -18.64 17.21
CA GLY A 49 -25.36 -19.23 15.90
C GLY A 49 -24.85 -18.34 14.78
N LEU A 50 -24.51 -18.94 13.63
CA LEU A 50 -24.05 -18.23 12.43
C LEU A 50 -24.81 -18.72 11.19
N ARG A 51 -25.19 -17.78 10.33
CA ARG A 51 -25.77 -18.04 9.01
C ARG A 51 -25.31 -16.99 7.98
N TRP A 52 -25.27 -17.37 6.71
CA TRP A 52 -25.00 -16.48 5.58
C TRP A 52 -26.23 -16.44 4.67
N GLU A 53 -26.66 -15.24 4.31
CA GLU A 53 -27.88 -14.98 3.54
C GLU A 53 -27.52 -14.11 2.32
N PRO A 54 -27.17 -14.67 1.16
CA PRO A 54 -26.65 -13.91 0.01
C PRO A 54 -27.71 -13.05 -0.70
N ALA A 55 -29.00 -13.29 -0.43
CA ALA A 55 -30.12 -12.58 -1.06
C ALA A 55 -31.28 -12.38 -0.08
N LEU A 56 -30.98 -11.87 1.10
CA LEU A 56 -31.96 -11.64 2.16
C LEU A 56 -32.99 -10.58 1.76
N ARG A 57 -34.27 -10.97 1.71
CA ARG A 57 -35.41 -10.02 1.59
C ARG A 57 -36.29 -10.00 2.83
N GLN A 58 -36.34 -11.12 3.55
CA GLN A 58 -37.12 -11.27 4.76
C GLN A 58 -36.32 -12.08 5.76
N ALA A 59 -36.38 -11.68 7.04
CA ALA A 59 -35.82 -12.45 8.14
C ALA A 59 -36.81 -12.54 9.29
N ARG A 60 -36.69 -13.60 10.07
CA ARG A 60 -37.32 -13.71 11.39
C ARG A 60 -36.28 -14.16 12.40
N ALA A 61 -36.24 -13.48 13.55
CA ALA A 61 -35.44 -13.92 14.67
C ALA A 61 -36.07 -15.16 15.33
N PRO A 62 -35.27 -16.10 15.88
CA PRO A 62 -35.79 -17.17 16.72
C PRO A 62 -36.66 -16.66 17.87
N GLU A 63 -37.57 -17.49 18.39
CA GLU A 63 -38.49 -17.08 19.47
C GLU A 63 -37.78 -16.83 20.81
N ASP A 64 -36.60 -17.40 21.00
CA ASP A 64 -35.86 -17.40 22.25
C ASP A 64 -34.55 -16.59 22.18
N ARG A 65 -34.14 -16.15 20.99
CA ARG A 65 -32.86 -15.47 20.76
C ARG A 65 -32.99 -14.33 19.75
N PRO A 66 -32.19 -13.27 19.91
CA PRO A 66 -32.13 -12.22 18.91
C PRO A 66 -31.39 -12.69 17.64
N LEU A 67 -31.51 -11.89 16.59
CA LEU A 67 -30.77 -12.03 15.35
C LEU A 67 -30.12 -10.69 15.00
N ILE A 68 -28.80 -10.69 14.84
CA ILE A 68 -28.00 -9.54 14.41
C ILE A 68 -27.53 -9.80 12.98
N LEU A 69 -27.94 -8.98 12.03
CA LEU A 69 -27.55 -9.08 10.63
C LEU A 69 -26.54 -7.98 10.27
N PHE A 70 -25.44 -8.37 9.65
CA PHE A 70 -24.38 -7.51 9.15
C PHE A 70 -24.49 -7.45 7.63
N VAL A 71 -24.91 -6.31 7.09
CA VAL A 71 -25.11 -6.15 5.64
C VAL A 71 -23.76 -6.00 4.94
N GLN A 72 -23.49 -6.88 3.98
CA GLN A 72 -22.26 -6.91 3.19
C GLN A 72 -22.42 -6.25 1.83
N GLU A 73 -23.52 -6.53 1.13
CA GLU A 73 -23.76 -6.04 -0.22
C GLU A 73 -25.23 -5.74 -0.47
N GLY A 74 -25.49 -4.91 -1.48
CA GLY A 74 -26.83 -4.50 -1.88
C GLY A 74 -27.38 -3.34 -1.06
N GLU A 75 -28.41 -2.72 -1.60
CA GLU A 75 -29.14 -1.62 -0.98
C GLU A 75 -30.63 -1.92 -1.03
N ALA A 76 -31.33 -1.57 0.05
CA ALA A 76 -32.77 -1.76 0.15
C ALA A 76 -33.41 -0.66 1.01
N ALA A 77 -34.73 -0.58 0.97
CA ALA A 77 -35.53 0.13 1.97
C ALA A 77 -36.14 -0.89 2.93
N GLY A 78 -35.99 -0.65 4.23
CA GLY A 78 -36.74 -1.33 5.29
C GLY A 78 -37.76 -0.38 5.94
N GLU A 79 -38.53 -0.90 6.90
CA GLU A 79 -39.56 -0.16 7.62
C GLU A 79 -39.05 1.18 8.18
N ASP A 80 -37.84 1.18 8.77
CA ASP A 80 -37.24 2.36 9.38
C ASP A 80 -36.37 3.20 8.41
N GLY A 81 -36.32 2.89 7.11
CA GLY A 81 -35.56 3.65 6.11
C GLY A 81 -34.49 2.83 5.36
N PRO A 82 -33.48 3.47 4.73
CA PRO A 82 -32.52 2.79 3.87
C PRO A 82 -31.59 1.85 4.64
N VAL A 83 -31.20 0.78 3.96
CA VAL A 83 -30.27 -0.27 4.42
C VAL A 83 -29.21 -0.46 3.35
N GLY A 84 -27.94 -0.48 3.74
CA GLY A 84 -26.82 -0.71 2.82
C GLY A 84 -25.59 -1.33 3.47
N PRO A 85 -24.49 -1.50 2.73
CA PRO A 85 -23.27 -2.16 3.21
C PRO A 85 -22.70 -1.49 4.46
N GLY A 86 -22.41 -2.30 5.48
CA GLY A 86 -21.92 -1.84 6.78
C GLY A 86 -22.99 -1.55 7.82
N ASP A 87 -24.27 -1.54 7.45
CA ASP A 87 -25.37 -1.42 8.41
C ASP A 87 -25.53 -2.73 9.22
N LEU A 88 -25.94 -2.57 10.48
CA LEU A 88 -26.34 -3.67 11.37
C LEU A 88 -27.85 -3.59 11.59
N LEU A 89 -28.56 -4.71 11.40
CA LEU A 89 -29.99 -4.85 11.68
C LEU A 89 -30.16 -5.74 12.91
N LEU A 90 -30.82 -5.23 13.95
CA LEU A 90 -30.96 -5.87 15.25
C LEU A 90 -32.41 -6.29 15.46
N LEU A 91 -32.70 -7.57 15.30
CA LEU A 91 -34.02 -8.15 15.56
C LEU A 91 -34.02 -8.79 16.95
N ARG A 92 -34.96 -8.39 17.80
CA ARG A 92 -35.27 -9.08 19.05
C ARG A 92 -35.94 -10.42 18.76
N ALA A 93 -36.01 -11.26 19.78
CA ALA A 93 -36.61 -12.58 19.65
C ALA A 93 -38.03 -12.51 19.07
N GLY A 94 -38.30 -13.33 18.04
CA GLY A 94 -39.57 -13.40 17.33
C GLY A 94 -39.87 -12.26 16.34
N GLU A 95 -39.11 -11.15 16.35
CA GLU A 95 -39.29 -10.02 15.43
C GLU A 95 -39.01 -10.43 13.98
N ARG A 96 -39.61 -9.67 13.05
CA ARG A 96 -39.51 -9.89 11.60
C ARG A 96 -38.89 -8.66 10.93
N LEU A 97 -38.26 -8.90 9.80
CA LEU A 97 -37.70 -7.90 8.91
C LEU A 97 -38.22 -8.16 7.51
N GLU A 98 -38.61 -7.10 6.80
CA GLU A 98 -38.88 -7.10 5.37
C GLU A 98 -38.09 -5.97 4.68
N LEU A 99 -37.54 -6.27 3.50
CA LEU A 99 -36.74 -5.36 2.69
C LEU A 99 -37.32 -5.26 1.28
N SER A 100 -37.30 -4.07 0.70
CA SER A 100 -37.80 -3.82 -0.66
C SER A 100 -36.98 -4.54 -1.74
N ALA A 101 -35.69 -4.79 -1.49
CA ALA A 101 -34.73 -5.42 -2.39
C ALA A 101 -33.85 -6.43 -1.61
N PRO A 102 -33.28 -7.44 -2.29
CA PRO A 102 -32.37 -8.38 -1.62
C PRO A 102 -31.04 -7.71 -1.25
N VAL A 103 -30.52 -8.08 -0.08
CA VAL A 103 -29.17 -7.72 0.38
C VAL A 103 -28.41 -8.98 0.78
N ALA A 104 -27.08 -8.97 0.67
CA ALA A 104 -26.24 -10.04 1.20
C ALA A 104 -25.90 -9.73 2.67
N ALA A 105 -26.16 -10.65 3.60
CA ALA A 105 -25.97 -10.40 5.03
C ALA A 105 -25.47 -11.62 5.82
N LEU A 106 -24.54 -11.37 6.74
CA LEU A 106 -24.07 -12.35 7.73
C LEU A 106 -24.90 -12.22 9.01
N GLY A 107 -25.52 -13.30 9.48
CA GLY A 107 -26.41 -13.31 10.64
C GLY A 107 -25.83 -14.04 11.83
N PHE A 108 -25.88 -13.41 13.02
CA PHE A 108 -25.53 -14.02 14.30
C PHE A 108 -26.76 -14.15 15.20
N THR A 109 -26.88 -15.29 15.89
CA THR A 109 -27.87 -15.50 16.96
C THR A 109 -27.16 -15.69 18.31
N PRO A 110 -26.72 -14.59 18.95
CA PRO A 110 -26.02 -14.65 20.22
C PRO A 110 -26.94 -15.18 21.35
N ALA A 111 -26.34 -15.75 22.41
CA ALA A 111 -27.09 -16.30 23.53
C ALA A 111 -27.80 -15.24 24.40
N ALA A 112 -27.22 -14.05 24.53
CA ALA A 112 -27.78 -12.99 25.37
C ALA A 112 -28.86 -12.18 24.60
N PRO A 113 -30.00 -11.84 25.24
CA PRO A 113 -31.01 -10.99 24.59
C PRO A 113 -30.47 -9.58 24.34
N LEU A 114 -31.04 -8.89 23.34
CA LEU A 114 -30.72 -7.49 23.08
C LEU A 114 -31.29 -6.59 24.20
N PRO A 115 -30.50 -5.68 24.79
CA PRO A 115 -31.00 -4.66 25.69
C PRO A 115 -32.12 -3.81 25.06
N ALA A 116 -33.11 -3.43 25.86
CA ALA A 116 -34.27 -2.66 25.37
C ALA A 116 -33.87 -1.34 24.69
N GLY A 117 -32.80 -0.68 25.18
CA GLY A 117 -32.32 0.60 24.66
C GLY A 117 -31.55 0.55 23.34
N LEU A 118 -31.27 -0.63 22.77
CA LEU A 118 -30.62 -0.71 21.46
C LEU A 118 -31.61 -0.38 20.32
N PRO A 119 -31.17 0.40 19.31
CA PRO A 119 -32.01 0.68 18.15
C PRO A 119 -32.20 -0.58 17.31
N ALA A 120 -33.26 -0.63 16.48
CA ALA A 120 -33.46 -1.73 15.53
C ALA A 120 -32.39 -1.76 14.42
N ARG A 121 -31.68 -0.65 14.20
CA ARG A 121 -30.62 -0.53 13.20
C ARG A 121 -29.51 0.40 13.66
N ILE A 122 -28.28 0.04 13.32
CA ILE A 122 -27.09 0.86 13.51
C ILE A 122 -26.45 1.09 12.14
N ARG A 123 -26.22 2.36 11.78
CA ARG A 123 -25.63 2.76 10.49
C ARG A 123 -24.32 3.50 10.75
N PRO A 124 -23.17 2.80 10.83
CA PRO A 124 -21.93 3.37 11.38
C PRO A 124 -21.42 4.62 10.65
N ASP A 125 -21.70 4.75 9.35
CA ASP A 125 -21.30 5.91 8.54
C ASP A 125 -22.24 7.11 8.66
N PHE A 126 -23.46 6.89 9.14
CA PHE A 126 -24.55 7.86 9.12
C PHE A 126 -25.04 8.24 10.53
N ASP A 127 -24.61 7.49 11.55
CA ASP A 127 -24.98 7.73 12.93
C ASP A 127 -23.95 8.66 13.61
N PRO A 128 -24.30 9.92 13.91
CA PRO A 128 -23.38 10.87 14.52
C PRO A 128 -22.96 10.48 15.94
N ARG A 129 -23.66 9.53 16.59
CA ARG A 129 -23.30 9.02 17.92
C ARG A 129 -22.18 7.99 17.85
N VAL A 130 -21.92 7.41 16.68
CA VAL A 130 -20.82 6.47 16.45
C VAL A 130 -19.65 7.26 15.87
N THR A 131 -18.72 7.66 16.73
CA THR A 131 -17.56 8.47 16.35
C THR A 131 -16.34 7.62 16.03
N ASP A 132 -15.38 8.21 15.30
CA ASP A 132 -14.08 7.60 15.08
C ASP A 132 -13.27 7.54 16.37
N THR A 133 -12.77 6.35 16.70
CA THR A 133 -12.00 6.11 17.92
C THR A 133 -10.74 5.30 17.63
N PRO A 134 -9.53 5.89 17.74
CA PRO A 134 -8.29 5.13 17.60
C PRO A 134 -8.19 3.98 18.63
N GLY A 135 -7.49 2.91 18.28
CA GLY A 135 -7.16 1.81 19.19
C GLY A 135 -7.02 0.45 18.49
N GLY A 136 -6.30 -0.48 19.12
CA GLY A 136 -6.13 -1.88 18.70
C GLY A 136 -5.84 -2.04 17.21
N CYS A 137 -6.87 -2.39 16.45
CA CYS A 137 -6.88 -2.58 15.00
C CYS A 137 -6.63 -1.32 14.14
N ALA A 138 -6.78 -0.12 14.68
CA ALA A 138 -6.49 1.14 13.98
C ALA A 138 -5.97 2.21 14.95
N SER A 139 -4.66 2.25 15.15
CA SER A 139 -3.99 3.10 16.15
C SER A 139 -3.64 4.52 15.66
N ALA A 140 -3.71 4.78 14.36
CA ALA A 140 -3.30 6.06 13.77
C ALA A 140 -4.24 7.24 14.13
N ALA A 141 -3.69 8.45 14.17
CA ALA A 141 -4.49 9.68 14.25
C ALA A 141 -5.40 9.78 13.00
N GLY A 142 -6.70 10.06 13.18
CA GLY A 142 -7.67 10.05 12.08
C GLY A 142 -8.14 8.65 11.64
N ALA A 143 -7.90 7.61 12.44
CA ALA A 143 -8.37 6.25 12.19
C ALA A 143 -9.89 6.20 12.00
N TYR A 144 -10.32 5.64 10.86
CA TYR A 144 -11.71 5.22 10.68
C TYR A 144 -11.96 3.95 11.50
N ARG A 145 -12.57 4.11 12.67
CA ARG A 145 -12.92 3.02 13.59
C ARG A 145 -14.21 3.37 14.34
N ARG A 146 -15.31 2.82 13.84
CA ARG A 146 -16.68 3.07 14.27
C ARG A 146 -17.16 1.92 15.15
N ILE A 147 -17.23 2.15 16.46
CA ILE A 147 -17.66 1.12 17.42
C ILE A 147 -19.18 0.96 17.37
N CYS A 148 -19.63 -0.12 16.75
CA CYS A 148 -21.04 -0.38 16.46
C CYS A 148 -21.76 -1.00 17.67
N LEU A 149 -21.11 -1.95 18.35
CA LEU A 149 -21.58 -2.60 19.57
C LEU A 149 -20.40 -2.75 20.52
N THR A 150 -20.52 -2.26 21.75
CA THR A 150 -19.44 -2.21 22.75
C THR A 150 -19.81 -2.90 24.06
N TRP A 151 -18.83 -3.46 24.75
CA TRP A 151 -18.99 -3.97 26.11
C TRP A 151 -18.96 -2.83 27.15
N GLU A 152 -18.17 -1.78 26.88
CA GLU A 152 -17.93 -0.64 27.77
C GLU A 152 -18.76 0.58 27.36
N GLU A 153 -19.54 1.12 28.31
CA GLU A 153 -20.34 2.34 28.12
C GLU A 153 -19.49 3.55 27.70
N ALA A 154 -18.25 3.62 28.19
CA ALA A 154 -17.32 4.70 27.87
C ALA A 154 -16.84 4.70 26.41
N LYS A 155 -17.04 3.61 25.66
CA LYS A 155 -16.52 3.45 24.29
C LYS A 155 -17.55 3.74 23.20
N GLY A 156 -18.82 3.84 23.55
CA GLY A 156 -19.86 4.13 22.56
C GLY A 156 -21.28 4.00 23.11
N PRO A 157 -22.27 4.48 22.34
CA PRO A 157 -23.66 4.59 22.79
C PRO A 157 -24.40 3.24 22.83
N TYR A 158 -23.88 2.20 22.16
CA TYR A 158 -24.57 0.93 21.93
C TYR A 158 -23.92 -0.21 22.69
N VAL A 159 -24.38 -0.40 23.92
CA VAL A 159 -23.77 -1.37 24.83
C VAL A 159 -24.42 -2.73 24.66
N TYR A 160 -23.61 -3.72 24.30
CA TYR A 160 -24.02 -5.12 24.20
C TYR A 160 -22.87 -6.05 24.57
N ARG A 161 -23.12 -6.94 25.54
CA ARG A 161 -22.11 -7.88 26.07
C ARG A 161 -22.17 -9.27 25.42
N GLY A 162 -23.20 -9.54 24.61
CA GLY A 162 -23.38 -10.83 23.92
C GLY A 162 -22.73 -10.90 22.54
N LEU A 163 -22.24 -9.77 22.03
CA LEU A 163 -21.45 -9.63 20.82
C LEU A 163 -20.87 -8.22 20.80
N ASN A 164 -19.59 -8.07 20.43
CA ASN A 164 -19.01 -6.76 20.14
C ASN A 164 -18.73 -6.63 18.64
N ALA A 165 -18.88 -5.42 18.10
CA ALA A 165 -18.61 -5.17 16.70
C ALA A 165 -18.12 -3.75 16.50
N HIS A 166 -17.10 -3.59 15.66
CA HIS A 166 -16.73 -2.28 15.13
C HIS A 166 -16.42 -2.38 13.64
N ARG A 167 -16.69 -1.30 12.90
CA ARG A 167 -16.31 -1.16 11.50
C ARG A 167 -15.04 -0.34 11.43
N VAL A 168 -13.99 -0.89 10.84
CA VAL A 168 -12.64 -0.34 10.96
C VAL A 168 -11.87 -0.44 9.65
N ARG A 169 -11.06 0.58 9.36
CA ARG A 169 -10.07 0.56 8.29
C ARG A 169 -8.69 0.28 8.88
N ILE A 170 -8.16 -0.90 8.58
CA ILE A 170 -6.91 -1.43 9.11
C ILE A 170 -5.82 -1.27 8.05
N ARG A 171 -4.96 -0.27 8.25
CA ARG A 171 -3.74 -0.08 7.44
C ARG A 171 -2.60 -0.95 7.97
N ASP A 172 -2.43 -0.92 9.29
CA ASP A 172 -1.42 -1.65 10.05
C ASP A 172 -1.86 -1.75 11.52
N SER A 173 -2.34 -2.91 11.96
CA SER A 173 -2.65 -3.10 13.38
C SER A 173 -1.40 -3.50 14.17
N LEU A 174 -1.47 -3.37 15.49
CA LEU A 174 -0.52 -4.05 16.38
C LEU A 174 -0.65 -5.57 16.20
N THR A 175 0.46 -6.28 16.35
CA THR A 175 0.41 -7.75 16.45
C THR A 175 0.01 -8.12 17.87
N HIS A 176 -1.08 -8.87 18.01
CA HIS A 176 -1.61 -9.25 19.31
C HIS A 176 -2.28 -10.61 19.29
N PHE A 177 -2.66 -11.11 20.46
CA PHE A 177 -3.50 -12.30 20.60
C PHE A 177 -4.51 -12.11 21.74
N HIS A 178 -5.56 -12.93 21.73
CA HIS A 178 -6.52 -13.02 22.83
C HIS A 178 -6.26 -14.28 23.66
N PRO A 179 -6.09 -14.21 24.99
CA PRO A 179 -5.82 -15.38 25.83
C PRO A 179 -6.87 -16.48 25.72
N ARG A 180 -6.45 -17.75 25.80
CA ARG A 180 -7.39 -18.89 25.80
C ARG A 180 -8.38 -18.82 26.96
N ALA A 181 -7.86 -18.51 28.15
CA ALA A 181 -8.67 -18.27 29.34
C ALA A 181 -8.98 -16.77 29.46
N GLY A 182 -10.27 -16.43 29.56
CA GLY A 182 -10.71 -15.03 29.74
C GLY A 182 -10.62 -14.15 28.49
N GLY A 183 -10.14 -14.64 27.35
CA GLY A 183 -10.20 -13.93 26.08
C GLY A 183 -11.44 -14.28 25.25
N PHE A 184 -11.41 -13.87 23.99
CA PHE A 184 -12.52 -13.95 23.04
C PHE A 184 -12.02 -14.35 21.65
N ASP A 185 -12.93 -14.89 20.85
CA ASP A 185 -12.67 -15.18 19.45
C ASP A 185 -13.02 -13.95 18.62
N GLU A 186 -12.25 -13.67 17.57
CA GLU A 186 -12.43 -12.50 16.71
C GLU A 186 -12.75 -12.93 15.27
N LEU A 187 -13.63 -12.21 14.59
CA LEU A 187 -13.94 -12.44 13.20
C LEU A 187 -13.73 -11.16 12.38
N TYR A 188 -13.13 -11.31 11.21
CA TYR A 188 -13.00 -10.25 10.20
C TYR A 188 -14.01 -10.54 9.10
N LEU A 189 -15.05 -9.72 9.03
CA LEU A 189 -15.97 -9.69 7.91
C LEU A 189 -15.51 -8.59 6.94
N VAL A 190 -14.80 -9.00 5.90
CA VAL A 190 -14.07 -8.10 4.99
C VAL A 190 -15.03 -7.46 3.98
N GLN A 191 -15.16 -6.14 4.05
CA GLN A 191 -16.05 -5.36 3.20
C GLN A 191 -15.33 -4.72 2.02
N ASP A 192 -14.05 -4.42 2.18
CA ASP A 192 -13.18 -3.94 1.12
C ASP A 192 -11.70 -4.20 1.46
N ALA A 193 -10.84 -4.28 0.46
CA ALA A 193 -9.42 -4.60 0.63
C ALA A 193 -8.59 -3.97 -0.50
N LEU A 194 -7.59 -3.16 -0.13
CA LEU A 194 -6.59 -2.69 -1.11
C LEU A 194 -5.71 -3.86 -1.58
N PRO A 195 -5.06 -3.73 -2.75
CA PRO A 195 -4.12 -4.74 -3.21
C PRO A 195 -3.06 -5.05 -2.15
N GLY A 196 -2.80 -6.34 -1.92
CA GLY A 196 -1.85 -6.80 -0.90
C GLY A 196 -2.35 -6.81 0.55
N ALA A 197 -3.61 -6.45 0.79
CA ALA A 197 -4.21 -6.55 2.13
C ALA A 197 -4.28 -8.00 2.61
N ALA A 198 -3.92 -8.21 3.88
CA ALA A 198 -3.77 -9.54 4.46
C ALA A 198 -3.93 -9.53 5.99
N LEU A 199 -4.16 -10.71 6.56
CA LEU A 199 -3.89 -11.00 7.97
C LEU A 199 -2.57 -11.74 8.09
N ILE A 200 -1.67 -11.26 8.93
CA ILE A 200 -0.55 -12.06 9.44
C ILE A 200 -1.09 -12.85 10.62
N VAL A 201 -0.89 -14.17 10.64
CA VAL A 201 -1.33 -15.04 11.74
C VAL A 201 -0.21 -15.93 12.26
N GLY A 202 -0.21 -16.15 13.57
CA GLY A 202 0.70 -17.03 14.28
C GLY A 202 -0.07 -18.03 15.16
N GLU A 203 -0.11 -19.28 14.72
CA GLU A 203 -0.92 -20.34 15.35
C GLU A 203 -0.15 -21.10 16.43
N ARG A 204 1.19 -20.93 16.47
CA ARG A 204 2.10 -21.49 17.46
C ARG A 204 2.51 -20.42 18.48
N LEU A 205 1.53 -19.93 19.24
CA LEU A 205 1.73 -18.84 20.20
C LEU A 205 2.79 -19.17 21.25
N ASP A 206 2.80 -20.39 21.80
CA ASP A 206 3.79 -20.78 22.80
C ASP A 206 5.22 -20.73 22.24
N ASP A 207 5.42 -21.10 20.98
CA ASP A 207 6.71 -21.00 20.29
C ASP A 207 7.14 -19.54 20.08
N LEU A 208 6.18 -18.64 19.77
CA LEU A 208 6.43 -17.19 19.66
C LEU A 208 6.85 -16.57 21.01
N LEU A 209 6.27 -17.04 22.11
CA LEU A 209 6.57 -16.55 23.47
C LEU A 209 7.84 -17.19 24.07
N HIS A 210 8.24 -18.36 23.56
CA HIS A 210 9.37 -19.16 24.05
C HIS A 210 10.35 -19.54 22.92
N PRO A 211 10.97 -18.56 22.25
CA PRO A 211 11.84 -18.80 21.09
C PRO A 211 13.13 -19.55 21.44
N GLU A 212 13.46 -19.70 22.73
CA GLU A 212 14.60 -20.49 23.18
C GLU A 212 14.51 -21.98 22.82
N ARG A 213 13.31 -22.46 22.49
CA ARG A 213 13.02 -23.86 22.15
C ARG A 213 13.14 -24.17 20.66
N LEU A 214 13.36 -23.14 19.83
CA LEU A 214 13.33 -23.24 18.38
C LEU A 214 14.73 -23.24 17.76
N ASP A 215 14.81 -23.78 16.54
CA ASP A 215 15.86 -23.47 15.59
C ASP A 215 15.40 -22.37 14.60
N ARG A 216 16.34 -21.87 13.78
CA ARG A 216 16.06 -20.81 12.80
C ARG A 216 14.98 -21.18 11.79
N ALA A 217 14.95 -22.45 11.35
CA ALA A 217 14.00 -22.90 10.33
C ALA A 217 12.57 -22.95 10.89
N ALA A 218 12.40 -23.48 12.10
CA ALA A 218 11.13 -23.48 12.80
C ALA A 218 10.67 -22.05 13.14
N ALA A 219 11.59 -21.15 13.50
CA ALA A 219 11.30 -19.75 13.77
C ALA A 219 10.81 -19.00 12.52
N ALA A 220 11.43 -19.24 11.36
CA ALA A 220 11.05 -18.61 10.10
C ALA A 220 9.59 -18.91 9.67
N GLY A 221 9.04 -20.05 10.10
CA GLY A 221 7.67 -20.48 9.82
C GLY A 221 6.66 -20.16 10.93
N LEU A 222 6.93 -19.23 11.85
CA LEU A 222 6.00 -18.91 12.94
C LEU A 222 4.80 -18.09 12.51
N LEU A 223 4.96 -17.26 11.47
CA LEU A 223 3.94 -16.38 10.95
C LEU A 223 3.64 -16.73 9.49
N ARG A 224 2.38 -16.64 9.10
CA ARG A 224 1.94 -16.80 7.71
C ARG A 224 0.93 -15.72 7.33
N GLU A 225 0.87 -15.36 6.05
CA GLU A 225 -0.11 -14.41 5.53
C GLU A 225 -1.39 -15.13 5.07
N ILE A 226 -2.53 -14.51 5.33
CA ILE A 226 -3.84 -14.84 4.76
C ILE A 226 -4.25 -13.63 3.91
N PRO A 227 -4.14 -13.71 2.57
CA PRO A 227 -4.60 -12.64 1.69
C PRO A 227 -6.10 -12.41 1.87
N LEU A 228 -6.49 -11.14 1.94
CA LEU A 228 -7.88 -10.74 2.14
C LEU A 228 -8.49 -10.15 0.87
N ARG A 229 -9.76 -10.45 0.67
CA ARG A 229 -10.61 -9.89 -0.39
C ARG A 229 -11.97 -9.54 0.19
N ARG A 230 -12.66 -8.59 -0.45
CA ARG A 230 -14.08 -8.34 -0.17
C ARG A 230 -14.86 -9.66 -0.19
N GLY A 231 -15.76 -9.83 0.79
CA GLY A 231 -16.57 -11.04 0.94
C GLY A 231 -15.86 -12.17 1.70
N ASP A 232 -14.61 -12.00 2.13
CA ASP A 232 -13.98 -12.96 3.04
C ASP A 232 -14.53 -12.82 4.47
N LEU A 233 -14.78 -13.96 5.13
CA LEU A 233 -14.98 -14.08 6.56
C LEU A 233 -13.80 -14.86 7.15
N VAL A 234 -13.05 -14.25 8.07
CA VAL A 234 -11.93 -14.92 8.75
C VAL A 234 -12.21 -15.03 10.23
N LEU A 235 -12.21 -16.25 10.77
CA LEU A 235 -12.23 -16.51 12.20
C LEU A 235 -10.79 -16.60 12.73
N LEU A 236 -10.53 -15.85 13.79
CA LEU A 236 -9.30 -15.82 14.57
C LEU A 236 -9.64 -16.30 16.00
N PRO A 237 -9.44 -17.60 16.28
CA PRO A 237 -9.70 -18.14 17.61
C PRO A 237 -8.76 -17.52 18.64
N ARG A 238 -9.22 -17.43 19.89
CA ARG A 238 -8.36 -17.10 21.02
C ARG A 238 -7.13 -18.01 21.07
N GLY A 239 -5.97 -17.42 21.37
CA GLY A 239 -4.66 -18.06 21.34
C GLY A 239 -3.97 -18.01 19.99
N VAL A 240 -4.58 -17.43 18.96
CA VAL A 240 -3.93 -17.15 17.66
C VAL A 240 -3.43 -15.71 17.65
N ALA A 241 -2.13 -15.53 17.42
CA ALA A 241 -1.54 -14.23 17.15
C ALA A 241 -2.04 -13.72 15.80
N HIS A 242 -2.37 -12.44 15.71
CA HIS A 242 -2.86 -11.85 14.47
C HIS A 242 -2.54 -10.37 14.34
N ARG A 243 -2.44 -9.91 13.08
CA ARG A 243 -2.24 -8.52 12.68
C ARG A 243 -2.86 -8.28 11.30
N GLY A 244 -3.70 -7.27 11.16
CA GLY A 244 -4.21 -6.82 9.88
C GLY A 244 -3.24 -5.83 9.21
N ILE A 245 -2.97 -6.03 7.93
CA ILE A 245 -2.11 -5.16 7.13
C ILE A 245 -2.73 -4.83 5.78
N GLY A 246 -2.22 -3.77 5.17
CA GLY A 246 -2.37 -3.53 3.74
C GLY A 246 -3.67 -2.86 3.33
N GLY A 247 -4.44 -2.29 4.26
CA GLY A 247 -5.60 -1.46 3.95
C GLY A 247 -6.90 -2.26 3.78
N VAL A 248 -7.33 -2.91 4.85
CA VAL A 248 -8.59 -3.66 4.93
C VAL A 248 -9.69 -2.78 5.50
N LEU A 249 -10.89 -2.77 4.92
CA LEU A 249 -12.11 -2.31 5.59
C LEU A 249 -12.89 -3.54 6.03
N ALA A 250 -13.08 -3.71 7.33
CA ALA A 250 -13.79 -4.86 7.89
C ALA A 250 -14.75 -4.46 9.01
N GLN A 251 -15.77 -5.29 9.21
CA GLN A 251 -16.44 -5.39 10.49
C GLN A 251 -15.71 -6.44 11.31
N VAL A 252 -15.04 -5.99 12.38
CA VAL A 252 -14.36 -6.86 13.33
C VAL A 252 -15.35 -7.17 14.45
N ILE A 253 -15.57 -8.46 14.68
CA ILE A 253 -16.63 -8.99 15.56
C ILE A 253 -16.00 -9.86 16.63
N ALA A 254 -16.27 -9.59 17.90
CA ALA A 254 -15.76 -10.38 19.02
C ALA A 254 -16.87 -11.22 19.66
N LEU A 255 -16.59 -12.50 19.91
CA LEU A 255 -17.51 -13.49 20.48
C LEU A 255 -16.93 -14.16 21.75
N PRO A 256 -17.72 -14.32 22.82
CA PRO A 256 -19.09 -13.82 23.01
C PRO A 256 -19.15 -12.30 23.21
N GLY A 257 -18.01 -11.61 23.16
CA GLY A 257 -17.90 -10.16 23.22
C GLY A 257 -16.45 -9.78 23.55
N PHE A 258 -16.15 -8.49 23.43
CA PHE A 258 -14.84 -7.93 23.77
C PHE A 258 -14.57 -7.95 25.28
N VAL A 259 -13.47 -8.57 25.71
CA VAL A 259 -13.06 -8.55 27.11
C VAL A 259 -11.95 -7.51 27.31
N PRO A 260 -12.16 -6.43 28.09
CA PRO A 260 -11.15 -5.40 28.29
C PRO A 260 -9.86 -5.97 28.89
N GLY A 261 -8.71 -5.55 28.33
CA GLY A 261 -7.39 -6.01 28.76
C GLY A 261 -7.00 -7.41 28.27
N ALA A 262 -7.84 -8.06 27.46
CA ALA A 262 -7.55 -9.36 26.86
C ALA A 262 -6.93 -9.28 25.45
N GLU A 263 -6.40 -8.11 25.05
CA GLU A 263 -5.59 -7.92 23.85
C GLU A 263 -4.11 -7.80 24.27
N ILE A 264 -3.32 -8.85 24.05
CA ILE A 264 -1.93 -8.91 24.52
C ILE A 264 -0.97 -8.68 23.33
N PRO A 265 -0.13 -7.62 23.34
CA PRO A 265 0.78 -7.31 22.24
C PRO A 265 1.92 -8.31 22.11
N LEU A 266 2.43 -8.50 20.89
CA LEU A 266 3.47 -9.48 20.54
C LEU A 266 4.63 -8.91 19.73
N ASP A 267 4.61 -7.64 19.33
CA ASP A 267 5.64 -7.08 18.44
C ASP A 267 7.06 -7.12 19.04
N ASP A 268 7.19 -6.94 20.36
CA ASP A 268 8.48 -7.09 21.08
C ASP A 268 8.97 -8.55 21.11
N ALA A 269 8.05 -9.52 21.24
CA ALA A 269 8.39 -10.93 21.19
C ALA A 269 8.88 -11.32 19.78
N ILE A 270 8.22 -10.82 18.74
CA ILE A 270 8.64 -11.02 17.34
C ILE A 270 10.00 -10.36 17.09
N ALA A 271 10.24 -9.16 17.63
CA ALA A 271 11.54 -8.51 17.54
C ALA A 271 12.66 -9.36 18.18
N ALA A 272 12.42 -9.96 19.34
CA ALA A 272 13.37 -10.85 20.00
C ALA A 272 13.64 -12.14 19.19
N VAL A 273 12.61 -12.69 18.51
CA VAL A 273 12.78 -13.82 17.58
C VAL A 273 13.68 -13.42 16.40
N ASN A 274 13.40 -12.26 15.81
CA ASN A 274 14.17 -11.73 14.68
C ASN A 274 15.64 -11.51 15.04
N GLU A 275 15.92 -10.89 16.18
CA GLU A 275 17.28 -10.67 16.68
C GLU A 275 18.01 -12.00 16.94
N ARG A 276 17.35 -12.94 17.62
CA ARG A 276 17.96 -14.23 17.99
C ARG A 276 18.37 -15.07 16.77
N PHE A 277 17.55 -15.05 15.72
CA PHE A 277 17.69 -15.96 14.58
C PHE A 277 18.13 -15.27 13.29
N ASP A 278 18.42 -13.96 13.33
CA ASP A 278 18.74 -13.16 12.15
C ASP A 278 17.63 -13.30 11.08
N LEU A 279 16.39 -12.96 11.49
CA LEU A 279 15.19 -13.06 10.66
C LEU A 279 14.51 -11.70 10.53
N GLU A 280 13.62 -11.59 9.55
CA GLU A 280 12.76 -10.42 9.31
C GLU A 280 11.27 -10.81 9.36
N LEU A 281 10.86 -11.54 10.40
CA LEU A 281 9.44 -11.83 10.60
C LEU A 281 8.64 -10.53 10.68
N PRO A 282 7.46 -10.47 10.05
CA PRO A 282 6.67 -9.25 9.99
C PRO A 282 6.18 -8.84 11.38
N ARG A 283 6.48 -7.59 11.77
CA ARG A 283 5.99 -6.96 13.00
C ARG A 283 5.52 -5.53 12.73
N HIS A 284 4.71 -5.00 13.62
CA HIS A 284 4.35 -3.59 13.62
C HIS A 284 5.55 -2.74 14.02
N VAL A 285 5.76 -1.65 13.30
CA VAL A 285 6.74 -0.62 13.62
C VAL A 285 5.97 0.69 13.77
N PRO A 286 5.90 1.27 14.98
CA PRO A 286 5.18 2.51 15.21
C PRO A 286 5.57 3.63 14.23
N ASP A 287 4.61 4.50 13.93
CA ASP A 287 4.77 5.70 13.09
C ASP A 287 5.23 5.46 11.65
N THR A 288 5.28 4.21 11.20
CA THR A 288 5.59 3.87 9.80
C THR A 288 4.44 4.32 8.89
N PRO A 289 4.64 5.27 7.96
CA PRO A 289 3.57 5.77 7.11
C PRO A 289 3.03 4.65 6.20
N PHE A 290 1.71 4.53 6.10
CA PHE A 290 1.11 3.60 5.16
C PHE A 290 1.27 4.10 3.73
N VAL A 291 1.68 3.24 2.80
CA VAL A 291 1.78 3.55 1.38
C VAL A 291 0.61 2.90 0.66
N ALA A 292 -0.38 3.70 0.27
CA ALA A 292 -1.55 3.23 -0.46
C ALA A 292 -1.34 3.31 -1.96
N VAL A 293 -1.64 2.20 -2.64
CA VAL A 293 -1.70 2.09 -4.11
C VAL A 293 -3.16 1.94 -4.50
N VAL A 294 -3.71 2.99 -5.10
CA VAL A 294 -5.13 3.09 -5.45
C VAL A 294 -5.27 3.14 -6.97
N GLU A 295 -5.71 2.03 -7.55
CA GLU A 295 -5.97 1.93 -8.97
C GLU A 295 -7.26 2.68 -9.35
N GLN A 296 -7.21 3.42 -10.46
CA GLN A 296 -8.33 4.11 -11.09
C GLN A 296 -8.33 3.80 -12.59
N ALA A 297 -9.40 4.17 -13.28
CA ALA A 297 -9.57 3.84 -14.69
C ALA A 297 -8.47 4.40 -15.62
N ASP A 298 -7.87 5.54 -15.26
CA ASP A 298 -6.92 6.30 -16.09
C ASP A 298 -5.56 6.55 -15.41
N ARG A 299 -5.41 6.15 -14.14
CA ARG A 299 -4.21 6.35 -13.33
C ARG A 299 -4.10 5.38 -12.17
N VAL A 300 -2.90 5.26 -11.61
CA VAL A 300 -2.68 4.70 -10.26
C VAL A 300 -2.26 5.84 -9.34
N ARG A 301 -3.00 6.06 -8.25
CA ARG A 301 -2.71 7.09 -7.26
C ARG A 301 -1.92 6.50 -6.10
N ILE A 302 -0.87 7.20 -5.70
CA ILE A 302 0.03 6.78 -4.63
C ILE A 302 -0.07 7.79 -3.48
N GLU A 303 -0.49 7.31 -2.32
CA GLU A 303 -0.59 8.10 -1.10
C GLU A 303 0.40 7.57 -0.06
N ILE A 304 1.04 8.48 0.66
CA ILE A 304 1.93 8.14 1.78
C ILE A 304 1.41 8.86 3.02
N GLY A 305 1.01 8.08 4.02
CA GLY A 305 0.21 8.57 5.14
C GLY A 305 -1.16 9.05 4.63
N ASP A 306 -1.48 10.31 4.88
CA ASP A 306 -2.75 10.94 4.45
C ASP A 306 -2.55 11.98 3.33
N THR A 307 -1.40 11.94 2.66
CA THR A 307 -1.05 12.93 1.63
C THR A 307 -0.68 12.26 0.32
N LEU A 308 -1.03 12.92 -0.79
CA LEU A 308 -0.66 12.47 -2.13
C LEU A 308 0.87 12.49 -2.27
N CYS A 309 1.43 11.40 -2.80
CA CYS A 309 2.82 11.32 -3.23
C CYS A 309 2.91 11.61 -4.72
N THR A 310 2.21 10.83 -5.54
CA THR A 310 2.17 11.02 -6.99
C THR A 310 1.01 10.26 -7.63
N GLU A 311 0.75 10.53 -8.90
CA GLU A 311 -0.14 9.73 -9.74
C GLU A 311 0.61 9.22 -10.95
N TYR A 312 0.52 7.92 -11.21
CA TYR A 312 0.95 7.29 -12.45
C TYR A 312 -0.18 7.38 -13.47
N ARG A 313 -0.09 8.33 -14.39
CA ARG A 313 -1.12 8.62 -15.38
C ARG A 313 -0.78 7.89 -16.67
N PHE A 314 -1.64 6.99 -17.10
CA PHE A 314 -1.40 6.12 -18.26
C PHE A 314 -2.40 6.32 -19.41
N ALA A 315 -3.38 7.22 -19.24
CA ALA A 315 -4.35 7.58 -20.28
C ALA A 315 -4.41 9.10 -20.57
N ALA A 316 -3.39 9.86 -20.12
CA ALA A 316 -3.34 11.33 -20.25
C ALA A 316 -2.53 11.84 -21.44
N GLY A 317 -2.06 10.95 -22.32
CA GLY A 317 -1.21 11.29 -23.45
C GLY A 317 -0.58 10.05 -24.10
N PRO A 318 0.41 10.25 -24.99
CA PRO A 318 1.04 9.18 -25.75
C PRO A 318 1.93 8.26 -24.89
N ARG A 319 2.14 8.58 -23.62
CA ARG A 319 2.96 7.78 -22.70
C ARG A 319 2.50 7.90 -21.27
N ALA A 320 2.86 6.89 -20.48
CA ALA A 320 2.61 6.89 -19.06
C ALA A 320 3.71 7.64 -18.28
N PHE A 321 3.32 8.41 -17.28
CA PHE A 321 4.21 9.25 -16.49
C PHE A 321 3.72 9.46 -15.06
N PHE A 322 4.60 9.92 -14.18
CA PHE A 322 4.25 10.35 -12.82
C PHE A 322 4.12 11.86 -12.75
N HIS A 323 2.95 12.37 -12.33
CA HIS A 323 2.75 13.79 -12.07
C HIS A 323 1.52 14.08 -11.19
N PRO A 324 1.60 15.02 -10.24
CA PRO A 324 2.83 15.66 -9.75
C PRO A 324 3.60 14.72 -8.81
N PHE A 325 4.91 14.93 -8.61
CA PHE A 325 5.67 14.26 -7.53
C PHE A 325 5.83 15.21 -6.34
N LEU A 326 5.27 14.85 -5.19
CA LEU A 326 5.07 15.75 -4.05
C LEU A 326 5.88 15.35 -2.81
N LEU A 327 6.31 16.35 -2.04
CA LEU A 327 6.73 16.20 -0.65
C LEU A 327 5.52 15.99 0.28
N ALA A 328 5.77 15.55 1.52
CA ALA A 328 4.72 15.34 2.52
C ALA A 328 3.93 16.60 2.89
N ASP A 329 4.54 17.78 2.74
CA ASP A 329 3.89 19.07 2.96
C ASP A 329 3.17 19.63 1.70
N GLY A 330 3.05 18.83 0.64
CA GLY A 330 2.31 19.16 -0.59
C GLY A 330 3.10 19.97 -1.62
N ARG A 331 4.34 20.40 -1.33
CA ARG A 331 5.18 21.08 -2.32
C ARG A 331 5.56 20.13 -3.45
N ALA A 332 5.42 20.59 -4.69
CA ALA A 332 5.70 19.79 -5.88
C ALA A 332 7.15 19.91 -6.33
N LEU A 333 7.81 18.77 -6.53
CA LEU A 333 9.18 18.68 -7.04
C LEU A 333 9.24 18.62 -8.56
N THR A 334 8.13 18.30 -9.21
CA THR A 334 7.97 18.34 -10.68
C THR A 334 7.29 19.63 -11.13
N ARG A 335 7.65 20.08 -12.34
CA ARG A 335 7.00 21.21 -13.04
C ARG A 335 5.50 20.96 -13.20
N GLY A 336 4.70 22.02 -13.06
CA GLY A 336 3.25 21.95 -13.27
C GLY A 336 2.83 21.95 -14.74
N PHE A 337 3.45 22.77 -15.60
CA PHE A 337 3.19 22.76 -17.05
C PHE A 337 3.53 21.39 -17.69
N PRO A 338 2.65 20.81 -18.55
CA PRO A 338 1.47 21.45 -19.17
C PRO A 338 0.14 21.32 -18.40
N PHE A 339 0.10 20.57 -17.29
CA PHE A 339 -1.17 20.20 -16.64
C PHE A 339 -1.67 21.26 -15.65
N GLU A 340 -0.78 21.80 -14.84
CA GLU A 340 -1.07 22.80 -13.80
C GLU A 340 -0.05 23.96 -13.92
N PRO A 341 -0.11 24.80 -14.96
CA PRO A 341 0.90 25.84 -15.19
C PRO A 341 1.00 26.81 -14.01
N ARG A 342 2.21 27.04 -13.49
CA ARG A 342 2.46 27.95 -12.34
C ARG A 342 3.18 29.23 -12.77
N PRO A 343 3.02 30.34 -12.04
CA PRO A 343 3.80 31.56 -12.29
C PRO A 343 5.31 31.30 -12.30
N GLY A 344 6.03 31.89 -13.27
CA GLY A 344 7.49 31.71 -13.44
C GLY A 344 7.92 30.41 -14.14
N GLU A 345 6.99 29.50 -14.47
CA GLU A 345 7.29 28.31 -15.26
C GLU A 345 7.31 28.62 -16.77
N SER A 346 8.32 28.08 -17.45
CA SER A 346 8.35 28.10 -18.91
C SER A 346 7.32 27.14 -19.50
N ARG A 347 6.67 27.57 -20.60
CA ARG A 347 5.70 26.79 -21.40
C ARG A 347 6.35 26.02 -22.56
N ASP A 348 7.67 25.84 -22.49
CA ASP A 348 8.46 25.06 -23.44
C ASP A 348 8.32 23.55 -23.20
N HIS A 349 8.66 22.77 -24.22
CA HIS A 349 8.72 21.31 -24.16
C HIS A 349 7.49 20.70 -23.44
N PRO A 350 6.27 20.86 -23.99
CA PRO A 350 5.05 20.34 -23.37
C PRO A 350 5.05 18.80 -23.20
N HIS A 351 5.92 18.13 -23.95
CA HIS A 351 6.15 16.70 -23.91
C HIS A 351 6.95 16.23 -22.68
N HIS A 352 7.59 17.13 -21.91
CA HIS A 352 8.25 16.83 -20.62
C HIS A 352 7.24 16.80 -19.47
N GLN A 353 6.73 15.60 -19.14
CA GLN A 353 5.57 15.37 -18.27
C GLN A 353 5.98 14.69 -16.94
N GLY A 354 6.50 15.45 -15.98
CA GLY A 354 6.81 14.92 -14.64
C GLY A 354 7.97 13.92 -14.66
N ILE A 355 7.73 12.64 -14.38
CA ILE A 355 8.71 11.54 -14.45
C ILE A 355 8.25 10.51 -15.47
N TRP A 356 9.06 10.20 -16.49
CA TRP A 356 8.64 9.31 -17.58
C TRP A 356 9.78 8.47 -18.16
N LEU A 357 9.40 7.48 -18.98
CA LEU A 357 10.30 6.65 -19.78
C LEU A 357 10.01 6.92 -21.27
N ALA A 358 11.02 7.32 -22.05
CA ALA A 358 10.93 7.51 -23.50
C ALA A 358 12.33 7.50 -24.11
N HIS A 359 12.46 7.27 -25.42
CA HIS A 359 13.75 7.38 -26.11
C HIS A 359 13.55 8.00 -27.50
N GLY A 360 14.48 8.84 -27.93
CA GLY A 360 14.35 9.62 -29.18
C GLY A 360 14.57 8.81 -30.46
N SER A 361 15.05 7.57 -30.36
CA SER A 361 15.19 6.70 -31.54
C SER A 361 15.11 5.22 -31.20
N VAL A 362 13.95 4.60 -31.46
CA VAL A 362 13.73 3.15 -31.34
C VAL A 362 13.26 2.64 -32.70
N ASP A 363 14.07 1.82 -33.37
CA ASP A 363 13.89 1.47 -34.80
C ASP A 363 13.73 2.71 -35.70
N GLY A 364 14.40 3.81 -35.35
CA GLY A 364 14.29 5.10 -36.06
C GLY A 364 13.04 5.92 -35.71
N ILE A 365 12.19 5.45 -34.81
CA ILE A 365 10.98 6.16 -34.35
C ILE A 365 11.28 6.96 -33.08
N ASP A 366 10.81 8.20 -33.04
CA ASP A 366 11.00 9.11 -31.92
C ASP A 366 9.86 8.96 -30.88
N PHE A 367 10.11 8.27 -29.77
CA PHE A 367 9.13 8.15 -28.68
C PHE A 367 9.20 9.29 -27.66
N TRP A 368 10.11 10.24 -27.86
CA TRP A 368 10.34 11.38 -26.97
C TRP A 368 9.49 12.59 -27.39
N HIS A 369 9.56 12.99 -28.66
CA HIS A 369 8.88 14.18 -29.19
C HIS A 369 7.57 13.89 -29.90
N ASP A 370 7.48 12.80 -30.65
CA ASP A 370 6.37 12.52 -31.56
C ASP A 370 5.08 12.31 -30.77
N PRO A 371 4.03 13.12 -30.96
CA PRO A 371 2.75 12.93 -30.30
C PRO A 371 1.92 11.78 -30.90
N GLU A 372 2.27 11.26 -32.07
CA GLU A 372 1.53 10.18 -32.76
C GLU A 372 1.96 8.77 -32.32
N VAL A 373 3.07 8.64 -31.60
CA VAL A 373 3.46 7.38 -30.96
C VAL A 373 2.59 7.07 -29.74
N GLU A 374 2.53 5.81 -29.34
CA GLU A 374 1.76 5.39 -28.16
C GLU A 374 2.57 4.38 -27.33
N GLN A 375 2.78 4.65 -26.04
CA GLN A 375 3.17 3.65 -25.04
C GLN A 375 1.91 3.19 -24.32
N ARG A 376 1.21 2.23 -24.93
CA ARG A 376 -0.10 1.77 -24.50
C ARG A 376 0.00 0.88 -23.28
N LEU A 377 -0.69 1.21 -22.19
CA LEU A 377 -0.86 0.28 -21.07
C LEU A 377 -1.67 -0.93 -21.53
N ILE A 378 -1.12 -2.12 -21.31
CA ILE A 378 -1.78 -3.40 -21.59
C ILE A 378 -2.41 -3.96 -20.31
N ALA A 379 -1.69 -3.91 -19.19
CA ALA A 379 -2.17 -4.40 -17.91
C ALA A 379 -1.39 -3.82 -16.73
N ILE A 380 -2.05 -3.77 -15.58
CA ILE A 380 -1.43 -3.74 -14.25
C ILE A 380 -1.44 -5.19 -13.75
N GLU A 381 -0.27 -5.78 -13.49
CA GLU A 381 -0.13 -7.22 -13.23
C GLU A 381 -0.07 -7.55 -11.74
N GLU A 382 0.55 -6.67 -10.95
CA GLU A 382 0.77 -6.83 -9.52
C GLU A 382 0.59 -5.46 -8.87
N ALA A 383 -0.06 -5.39 -7.72
CA ALA A 383 -0.13 -4.19 -6.90
C ALA A 383 -0.15 -4.58 -5.41
N PHE A 384 0.45 -3.75 -4.56
CA PHE A 384 0.40 -3.92 -3.12
C PHE A 384 0.48 -2.59 -2.38
N SER A 385 -0.28 -2.49 -1.29
CA SER A 385 -0.24 -1.39 -0.31
C SER A 385 0.21 -1.96 1.02
N ARG A 386 1.24 -1.38 1.66
CA ARG A 386 1.76 -1.84 2.95
C ARG A 386 2.27 -0.67 3.79
N PRO A 387 2.52 -0.90 5.09
CA PRO A 387 3.26 0.04 5.93
C PRO A 387 4.66 0.25 5.36
N GLY A 388 5.07 1.50 5.20
CA GLY A 388 6.40 1.91 4.75
C GLY A 388 6.67 1.70 3.27
N ARG A 389 5.91 0.83 2.59
CA ARG A 389 6.17 0.44 1.20
C ARG A 389 4.90 0.12 0.43
N GLY A 390 4.86 0.49 -0.84
CA GLY A 390 3.79 0.13 -1.77
C GLY A 390 4.34 0.00 -3.18
N GLY A 391 3.64 -0.64 -4.09
CA GLY A 391 4.15 -0.77 -5.45
C GLY A 391 3.19 -1.44 -6.40
N PHE A 392 3.52 -1.35 -7.69
CA PHE A 392 2.77 -2.01 -8.75
C PHE A 392 3.65 -2.32 -9.96
N THR A 393 3.22 -3.28 -10.77
CA THR A 393 3.88 -3.67 -12.03
C THR A 393 2.94 -3.44 -13.20
N THR A 394 3.46 -2.82 -14.27
CA THR A 394 2.71 -2.52 -15.49
C THR A 394 3.37 -3.13 -16.70
N ARG A 395 2.57 -3.43 -17.73
CA ARG A 395 3.05 -3.88 -19.04
C ARG A 395 2.58 -2.92 -20.12
N HIS A 396 3.49 -2.50 -20.99
CA HIS A 396 3.17 -1.60 -22.10
C HIS A 396 3.60 -2.16 -23.45
N GLU A 397 2.96 -1.65 -24.49
CA GLU A 397 3.43 -1.77 -25.88
C GLU A 397 3.83 -0.39 -26.39
N TRP A 398 5.01 -0.31 -27.00
CA TRP A 398 5.48 0.88 -27.70
C TRP A 398 5.05 0.76 -29.15
N ARG A 399 4.17 1.64 -29.60
CA ARG A 399 3.54 1.61 -30.93
C ARG A 399 4.00 2.80 -31.75
N ALA A 400 4.37 2.53 -32.98
CA ALA A 400 4.63 3.53 -33.99
C ALA A 400 3.32 4.24 -34.42
N PRO A 401 3.38 5.37 -35.15
CA PRO A 401 2.19 6.07 -35.62
C PRO A 401 1.25 5.23 -36.50
N ASP A 402 1.79 4.22 -37.19
CA ASP A 402 1.01 3.25 -37.99
C ASP A 402 0.33 2.16 -37.13
N GLY A 403 0.48 2.20 -35.81
CA GLY A 403 -0.08 1.24 -34.85
C GLY A 403 0.77 -0.02 -34.63
N ARG A 404 1.88 -0.19 -35.37
CA ARG A 404 2.79 -1.34 -35.23
C ARG A 404 3.47 -1.33 -33.86
N VAL A 405 3.42 -2.47 -33.17
CA VAL A 405 4.16 -2.68 -31.91
C VAL A 405 5.65 -2.82 -32.21
N VAL A 406 6.45 -1.86 -31.76
CA VAL A 406 7.91 -1.78 -31.88
C VAL A 406 8.58 -2.68 -30.85
N LEU A 407 8.23 -2.51 -29.57
CA LEU A 407 8.72 -3.31 -28.45
C LEU A 407 7.65 -3.39 -27.35
N ARG A 408 7.90 -4.24 -26.36
CA ARG A 408 7.11 -4.26 -25.11
C ARG A 408 7.97 -3.85 -23.94
N ASP A 409 7.35 -3.35 -22.89
CA ASP A 409 8.04 -3.19 -21.60
C ASP A 409 7.25 -3.75 -20.43
N ARG A 410 7.98 -4.06 -19.37
CA ARG A 410 7.45 -4.35 -18.03
C ARG A 410 8.11 -3.40 -17.05
N ARG A 411 7.31 -2.62 -16.31
CA ARG A 411 7.79 -1.59 -15.36
C ARG A 411 7.30 -1.95 -13.97
N ARG A 412 8.21 -2.21 -13.04
CA ARG A 412 7.92 -2.40 -11.62
C ARG A 412 8.29 -1.12 -10.88
N PHE A 413 7.30 -0.54 -10.21
CA PHE A 413 7.47 0.64 -9.39
C PHE A 413 7.28 0.30 -7.91
N THR A 414 8.19 0.76 -7.07
CA THR A 414 8.10 0.63 -5.62
C THR A 414 8.26 2.00 -4.98
N PHE A 415 7.34 2.33 -4.09
CA PHE A 415 7.36 3.53 -3.27
C PHE A 415 7.75 3.18 -1.85
N THR A 416 8.65 3.96 -1.28
CA THR A 416 9.10 3.80 0.11
C THR A 416 8.90 5.11 0.88
N ALA A 417 8.29 5.02 2.06
CA ALA A 417 8.23 6.09 3.04
C ALA A 417 9.44 5.94 3.97
N ALA A 418 10.50 6.71 3.72
CA ALA A 418 11.74 6.58 4.47
C ALA A 418 11.61 7.24 5.86
N PRO A 419 12.35 6.75 6.88
CA PRO A 419 12.29 7.29 8.24
C PRO A 419 12.61 8.80 8.37
N GLY A 420 13.44 9.35 7.47
CA GLY A 420 13.78 10.78 7.46
C GLY A 420 12.72 11.69 6.82
N GLY A 421 11.57 11.14 6.45
CA GLY A 421 10.50 11.85 5.74
C GLY A 421 10.71 11.93 4.23
N GLU A 422 11.74 11.26 3.68
CA GLU A 422 11.92 11.12 2.25
C GLU A 422 10.89 10.17 1.62
N ARG A 423 10.62 10.41 0.34
CA ARG A 423 9.77 9.56 -0.49
C ARG A 423 10.58 9.02 -1.63
N TRP A 424 10.68 7.70 -1.74
CA TRP A 424 11.45 7.07 -2.80
C TRP A 424 10.51 6.47 -3.84
N LEU A 425 10.95 6.48 -5.09
CA LEU A 425 10.36 5.74 -6.22
C LEU A 425 11.47 4.93 -6.88
N ASP A 426 11.45 3.62 -6.68
CA ASP A 426 12.30 2.68 -7.41
C ASP A 426 11.58 2.25 -8.68
N ALA A 427 12.25 2.42 -9.82
CA ALA A 427 11.78 2.01 -11.13
C ALA A 427 12.69 0.90 -11.67
N ASP A 428 12.13 -0.28 -11.86
CA ASP A 428 12.79 -1.42 -12.50
C ASP A 428 12.10 -1.68 -13.83
N LEU A 429 12.81 -1.37 -14.91
CA LEU A 429 12.27 -1.23 -16.26
C LEU A 429 12.91 -2.28 -17.16
N LEU A 430 12.08 -3.17 -17.72
CA LEU A 430 12.51 -4.23 -18.64
C LEU A 430 11.95 -3.94 -20.03
N LEU A 431 12.80 -3.56 -20.98
CA LEU A 431 12.46 -3.41 -22.39
C LEU A 431 12.68 -4.75 -23.10
N ILE A 432 11.71 -5.19 -23.89
CA ILE A 432 11.64 -6.54 -24.46
C ILE A 432 11.40 -6.43 -25.97
N ALA A 433 12.34 -6.94 -26.75
CA ALA A 433 12.18 -7.01 -28.20
C ALA A 433 11.13 -8.06 -28.59
N PRO A 434 10.41 -7.89 -29.72
CA PRO A 434 9.58 -8.95 -30.27
C PRO A 434 10.41 -10.22 -30.55
N PRO A 435 9.83 -11.43 -30.45
CA PRO A 435 10.57 -12.68 -30.62
C PRO A 435 11.08 -12.92 -32.05
N ASP A 436 10.54 -12.22 -33.03
CA ASP A 436 10.77 -12.43 -34.46
C ASP A 436 11.67 -11.37 -35.11
N ARG A 437 12.03 -10.30 -34.41
CA ARG A 437 12.87 -9.22 -34.95
C ARG A 437 13.65 -8.47 -33.87
N PRO A 438 14.86 -7.99 -34.17
CA PRO A 438 15.63 -7.15 -33.26
C PRO A 438 15.00 -5.76 -33.13
N VAL A 439 15.43 -5.02 -32.11
CA VAL A 439 15.07 -3.61 -31.90
C VAL A 439 16.34 -2.78 -31.74
N ARG A 440 16.52 -1.73 -32.55
CA ARG A 440 17.67 -0.83 -32.46
C ARG A 440 17.32 0.43 -31.68
N PHE A 441 18.02 0.65 -30.58
CA PHE A 441 18.08 1.92 -29.87
C PHE A 441 19.19 2.78 -30.49
N GLY A 442 18.82 3.94 -31.03
CA GLY A 442 19.76 4.88 -31.64
C GLY A 442 20.50 5.74 -30.61
N ASP A 443 21.73 6.11 -30.96
CA ASP A 443 22.54 7.10 -30.25
C ASP A 443 21.94 8.51 -30.39
N THR A 444 21.34 9.00 -29.30
CA THR A 444 20.80 10.35 -29.19
C THR A 444 20.80 10.80 -27.74
N LYS A 445 20.98 12.10 -27.50
CA LYS A 445 20.79 12.72 -26.18
C LYS A 445 19.36 12.56 -25.65
N GLU A 446 18.37 12.46 -26.52
CA GLU A 446 16.95 12.45 -26.13
C GLU A 446 16.55 11.09 -25.54
N GLY A 447 16.56 10.97 -24.21
CA GLY A 447 16.30 9.72 -23.49
C GLY A 447 16.88 9.74 -22.07
N THR A 448 16.69 8.70 -21.25
CA THR A 448 15.75 7.58 -21.41
C THR A 448 14.73 7.54 -20.27
N PHE A 449 15.18 7.54 -19.01
CA PHE A 449 14.32 7.74 -17.83
C PHE A 449 14.53 9.16 -17.30
N ALA A 450 13.47 9.97 -17.30
CA ALA A 450 13.59 11.42 -17.21
C ALA A 450 12.67 12.03 -16.15
N VAL A 451 13.12 13.16 -15.59
CA VAL A 451 12.39 14.03 -14.66
C VAL A 451 12.42 15.46 -15.19
N ARG A 452 11.27 16.15 -15.11
CA ARG A 452 11.16 17.60 -15.30
C ARG A 452 10.91 18.29 -13.97
N LEU A 453 11.93 18.94 -13.45
CA LEU A 453 11.93 19.60 -12.15
C LEU A 453 11.00 20.82 -12.11
N ALA A 454 10.45 21.08 -10.92
CA ALA A 454 9.78 22.33 -10.62
C ALA A 454 10.73 23.51 -10.81
N ALA A 455 10.21 24.65 -11.29
CA ALA A 455 11.02 25.81 -11.65
C ALA A 455 11.92 26.36 -10.52
N PRO A 456 11.58 26.27 -9.22
CA PRO A 456 12.50 26.69 -8.16
C PRO A 456 13.72 25.79 -7.96
N LEU A 457 13.67 24.52 -8.41
CA LEU A 457 14.77 23.55 -8.23
C LEU A 457 15.78 23.52 -9.38
N ARG A 458 15.49 24.18 -10.50
CA ARG A 458 16.44 24.31 -11.61
C ARG A 458 17.58 25.27 -11.26
N VAL A 459 18.65 25.24 -12.05
CA VAL A 459 19.82 26.12 -11.91
C VAL A 459 19.53 27.51 -12.49
N GLU A 460 18.84 27.59 -13.63
CA GLU A 460 18.66 28.84 -14.37
C GLU A 460 17.19 29.22 -14.60
N GLY A 461 16.91 30.52 -14.52
CA GLY A 461 15.62 31.12 -14.85
C GLY A 461 15.08 31.99 -13.72
N GLU A 462 14.01 32.74 -13.98
CA GLU A 462 13.55 33.85 -13.13
C GLU A 462 13.31 33.48 -11.66
N VAL A 463 12.70 32.32 -11.41
CA VAL A 463 12.37 31.82 -10.08
C VAL A 463 13.32 30.71 -9.58
N ALA A 464 14.44 30.49 -10.28
CA ALA A 464 15.38 29.42 -9.95
C ALA A 464 16.15 29.70 -8.64
N THR A 465 16.26 28.68 -7.79
CA THR A 465 17.04 28.73 -6.55
C THR A 465 17.94 27.51 -6.39
N GLY A 466 17.91 26.62 -7.39
CA GLY A 466 18.47 25.30 -7.31
C GLY A 466 19.94 25.25 -7.72
N THR A 467 20.56 24.14 -7.35
CA THR A 467 21.87 23.71 -7.83
C THR A 467 21.79 22.26 -8.23
N LEU A 468 22.63 21.83 -9.17
CA LEU A 468 22.78 20.43 -9.56
C LEU A 468 24.14 19.91 -9.09
N LEU A 469 24.17 18.70 -8.54
CA LEU A 469 25.37 18.00 -8.11
C LEU A 469 25.35 16.56 -8.62
N ASP A 470 26.50 16.01 -8.99
CA ASP A 470 26.62 14.59 -9.29
C ASP A 470 27.58 13.84 -8.37
N SER A 471 27.59 12.52 -8.50
CA SER A 471 28.41 11.63 -7.66
C SER A 471 29.92 11.80 -7.82
N ALA A 472 30.39 12.57 -8.80
CA ALA A 472 31.80 12.90 -9.00
C ALA A 472 32.14 14.32 -8.48
N GLY A 473 31.18 15.01 -7.85
CA GLY A 473 31.35 16.36 -7.30
C GLY A 473 31.22 17.47 -8.34
N ARG A 474 30.80 17.19 -9.58
CA ARG A 474 30.57 18.22 -10.60
C ARG A 474 29.26 18.94 -10.32
N ARG A 475 29.21 20.22 -10.70
CA ARG A 475 28.06 21.10 -10.42
C ARG A 475 27.45 21.69 -11.68
N ASP A 476 26.14 21.89 -11.64
CA ASP A 476 25.37 22.66 -12.61
C ASP A 476 25.64 22.23 -14.06
N GLY A 477 25.98 23.16 -14.95
CA GLY A 477 26.25 22.86 -16.36
C GLY A 477 27.37 21.83 -16.60
N ALA A 478 28.26 21.60 -15.63
CA ALA A 478 29.34 20.62 -15.75
C ALA A 478 28.87 19.16 -15.64
N VAL A 479 27.62 18.93 -15.21
CA VAL A 479 27.02 17.59 -15.10
C VAL A 479 26.55 17.08 -16.46
N TRP A 480 26.25 17.98 -17.41
CA TRP A 480 25.75 17.62 -18.74
C TRP A 480 26.63 16.56 -19.44
N GLY A 481 25.99 15.46 -19.87
CA GLY A 481 26.62 14.42 -20.68
C GLY A 481 27.72 13.66 -19.94
N ARG A 482 27.74 13.71 -18.60
CA ARG A 482 28.76 13.01 -17.83
C ARG A 482 28.23 11.73 -17.21
N ARG A 483 29.13 10.76 -17.03
CA ARG A 483 28.84 9.52 -16.31
C ARG A 483 28.93 9.75 -14.81
N ALA A 484 27.90 9.35 -14.06
CA ALA A 484 27.83 9.42 -12.61
C ALA A 484 26.84 8.39 -12.07
N ARG A 485 26.98 7.97 -10.81
CA ARG A 485 26.04 7.02 -10.17
C ARG A 485 24.70 7.67 -9.84
N TRP A 486 24.72 8.98 -9.58
CA TRP A 486 23.55 9.77 -9.26
C TRP A 486 23.77 11.24 -9.62
N ILE A 487 22.65 11.94 -9.79
CA ILE A 487 22.57 13.40 -9.81
C ILE A 487 21.50 13.86 -8.81
N ALA A 488 21.66 15.07 -8.28
CA ALA A 488 20.72 15.64 -7.33
C ALA A 488 20.54 17.14 -7.55
N ALA A 489 19.29 17.57 -7.67
CA ALA A 489 18.90 18.96 -7.65
C ALA A 489 18.45 19.37 -6.24
N SER A 490 19.01 20.45 -5.71
CA SER A 490 18.66 20.97 -4.38
C SER A 490 18.42 22.48 -4.44
N GLY A 491 17.36 22.96 -3.79
CA GLY A 491 16.99 24.37 -3.79
C GLY A 491 15.95 24.71 -2.72
N ARG A 492 15.14 25.73 -2.97
CA ARG A 492 14.05 26.16 -2.09
C ARG A 492 12.74 26.31 -2.85
N ILE A 493 11.69 25.66 -2.36
CA ILE A 493 10.31 25.84 -2.83
C ILE A 493 9.54 26.55 -1.70
N ASP A 494 8.92 27.67 -2.01
CA ASP A 494 8.23 28.56 -1.06
C ASP A 494 9.14 28.95 0.12
N GLY A 495 10.39 29.28 -0.18
CA GLY A 495 11.40 29.65 0.81
C GLY A 495 11.85 28.52 1.73
N ARG A 496 11.38 27.28 1.54
CA ARG A 496 11.75 26.10 2.35
C ARG A 496 12.63 25.12 1.56
N PRO A 497 13.61 24.45 2.19
CA PRO A 497 14.47 23.45 1.54
C PRO A 497 13.67 22.35 0.81
N ALA A 498 14.21 21.89 -0.32
CA ALA A 498 13.72 20.73 -1.05
C ALA A 498 14.82 20.18 -1.97
N SER A 499 14.85 18.85 -2.12
CA SER A 499 15.77 18.18 -3.05
C SER A 499 15.09 17.03 -3.78
N LEU A 500 15.53 16.78 -5.02
CA LEU A 500 15.21 15.60 -5.81
C LEU A 500 16.51 14.96 -6.29
N GLY A 501 16.69 13.67 -6.01
CA GLY A 501 17.82 12.88 -6.45
C GLY A 501 17.37 11.82 -7.44
N LEU A 502 18.19 11.56 -8.46
CA LEU A 502 18.00 10.49 -9.42
C LEU A 502 19.26 9.63 -9.46
N LEU A 503 19.11 8.36 -9.08
CA LEU A 503 20.19 7.40 -8.94
C LEU A 503 20.00 6.27 -9.95
N GLU A 504 21.10 5.75 -10.45
CA GLU A 504 21.13 4.44 -11.10
C GLU A 504 21.42 3.35 -10.08
N LEU A 505 20.58 2.32 -10.08
CA LEU A 505 20.71 1.18 -9.18
C LEU A 505 21.57 0.07 -9.81
N PRO A 506 22.22 -0.79 -8.99
CA PRO A 506 23.02 -1.91 -9.49
C PRO A 506 22.26 -2.82 -10.48
N GLY A 507 22.96 -3.28 -11.52
CA GLY A 507 22.40 -4.16 -12.55
C GLY A 507 21.66 -3.43 -13.69
N SER A 508 21.72 -2.10 -13.74
CA SER A 508 21.27 -1.31 -14.89
C SER A 508 22.24 -1.42 -16.07
N PHE A 509 21.71 -1.43 -17.30
CA PHE A 509 22.50 -1.49 -18.53
C PHE A 509 23.46 -0.28 -18.68
N ARG A 510 24.73 -0.57 -19.01
CA ARG A 510 25.83 0.41 -19.20
C ARG A 510 26.11 1.31 -17.98
N SER A 511 25.85 0.83 -16.77
CA SER A 511 26.16 1.55 -15.54
C SER A 511 27.67 1.86 -15.36
N PRO A 512 28.07 3.03 -14.81
CA PRO A 512 27.24 4.21 -14.55
C PRO A 512 26.77 4.86 -15.86
N THR A 513 25.50 5.26 -15.92
CA THR A 513 24.89 5.91 -17.10
C THR A 513 25.39 7.34 -17.33
N TRP A 514 25.14 7.90 -18.52
CA TRP A 514 25.31 9.33 -18.81
C TRP A 514 24.05 10.11 -18.42
N TRP A 515 24.23 11.36 -18.01
CA TRP A 515 23.11 12.23 -17.60
C TRP A 515 22.84 13.34 -18.61
N HIS A 516 21.67 13.33 -19.25
CA HIS A 516 21.11 14.49 -19.96
C HIS A 516 20.56 15.46 -18.91
N ALA A 517 21.46 16.20 -18.25
CA ALA A 517 21.10 17.13 -17.19
C ALA A 517 21.26 18.59 -17.64
N ARG A 518 20.15 19.31 -17.73
CA ARG A 518 20.08 20.68 -18.24
C ARG A 518 19.79 21.66 -17.11
N THR A 519 20.47 22.80 -17.12
CA THR A 519 20.31 23.90 -16.15
C THR A 519 18.87 24.42 -16.06
N TYR A 520 18.08 24.24 -17.12
CA TYR A 520 16.65 24.58 -17.13
C TYR A 520 15.73 23.55 -16.46
N GLY A 521 16.25 22.46 -15.90
CA GLY A 521 15.51 21.49 -15.08
C GLY A 521 15.00 20.23 -15.78
N LEU A 522 15.61 19.81 -16.89
CA LEU A 522 15.44 18.45 -17.43
C LEU A 522 16.62 17.59 -16.96
N GLU A 523 16.31 16.43 -16.39
CA GLU A 523 17.28 15.45 -15.92
C GLU A 523 16.89 14.08 -16.44
N ALA A 524 17.77 13.42 -17.20
CA ALA A 524 17.48 12.07 -17.69
C ALA A 524 18.71 11.15 -17.66
N ALA A 525 18.50 9.93 -17.20
CA ALA A 525 19.45 8.83 -17.32
C ALA A 525 19.40 8.29 -18.75
N ASN A 526 20.51 8.36 -19.48
CA ASN A 526 20.58 7.98 -20.89
C ASN A 526 21.83 7.11 -21.18
N PRO A 527 21.68 5.78 -21.30
CA PRO A 527 22.79 4.88 -21.60
C PRO A 527 23.18 4.81 -23.09
N PHE A 528 22.54 5.61 -23.96
CA PHE A 528 22.69 5.55 -25.42
C PHE A 528 23.34 6.78 -26.06
N GLY A 529 23.22 7.98 -25.47
CA GLY A 529 23.58 9.27 -26.10
C GLY A 529 25.08 9.60 -26.23
N ARG A 530 25.94 8.60 -26.50
CA ARG A 530 27.39 8.74 -26.44
C ARG A 530 27.94 9.74 -27.48
N HIS A 531 27.36 9.83 -28.66
CA HIS A 531 27.71 10.84 -29.67
C HIS A 531 27.57 12.26 -29.11
N ASP A 532 26.39 12.59 -28.60
CA ASP A 532 26.05 13.93 -28.11
C ASP A 532 26.78 14.30 -26.82
N PHE A 533 27.07 13.32 -25.97
CA PHE A 533 27.66 13.54 -24.65
C PHE A 533 29.20 13.58 -24.67
N GLU A 534 29.84 12.76 -25.51
CA GLU A 534 31.30 12.65 -25.59
C GLU A 534 31.89 13.30 -26.85
N GLY A 535 31.05 13.76 -27.79
CA GLY A 535 31.51 14.18 -29.12
C GLY A 535 32.05 13.00 -29.94
N ALA A 536 31.64 11.77 -29.62
CA ALA A 536 32.06 10.56 -30.31
C ALA A 536 31.47 10.51 -31.73
N PRO A 537 31.97 9.67 -32.66
CA PRO A 537 31.34 9.49 -33.97
C PRO A 537 29.86 9.11 -33.86
N PRO A 538 28.98 9.57 -34.78
CA PRO A 538 27.57 9.19 -34.78
C PRO A 538 27.37 7.67 -34.73
N GLY A 539 26.42 7.21 -33.93
CA GLY A 539 26.08 5.78 -33.76
C GLY A 539 26.99 5.01 -32.79
N THR A 540 27.99 5.65 -32.16
CA THR A 540 28.88 4.99 -31.18
C THR A 540 28.11 4.42 -29.99
N GLY A 541 27.00 5.07 -29.62
CA GLY A 541 26.13 4.66 -28.53
C GLY A 541 24.94 3.78 -28.95
N ASP A 542 24.81 3.44 -30.23
CA ASP A 542 23.76 2.55 -30.72
C ASP A 542 23.77 1.22 -29.95
N PHE A 543 22.61 0.61 -29.84
CA PHE A 543 22.45 -0.71 -29.27
C PHE A 543 21.33 -1.47 -29.96
N THR A 544 21.60 -2.70 -30.37
CA THR A 544 20.59 -3.60 -30.94
C THR A 544 20.26 -4.66 -29.92
N LEU A 545 18.99 -4.73 -29.55
CA LEU A 545 18.44 -5.80 -28.73
C LEU A 545 18.00 -6.93 -29.65
N ASP A 546 18.54 -8.12 -29.44
CA ASP A 546 18.23 -9.31 -30.24
C ASP A 546 16.74 -9.69 -30.14
N PRO A 547 16.18 -10.43 -31.12
CA PRO A 547 14.81 -10.93 -31.05
C PRO A 547 14.53 -11.66 -29.74
N GLY A 548 13.47 -11.25 -29.02
CA GLY A 548 13.10 -11.79 -27.71
C GLY A 548 14.07 -11.44 -26.57
N GLY A 549 15.12 -10.66 -26.84
CA GLY A 549 16.07 -10.18 -25.85
C GLY A 549 15.45 -9.16 -24.90
N GLU A 550 16.07 -9.02 -23.74
CA GLU A 550 15.66 -8.09 -22.69
C GLU A 550 16.78 -7.10 -22.34
N LEU A 551 16.42 -5.83 -22.14
CA LEU A 551 17.30 -4.79 -21.62
C LEU A 551 16.70 -4.22 -20.35
N ARG A 552 17.48 -4.24 -19.26
CA ARG A 552 17.03 -3.81 -17.93
C ARG A 552 17.68 -2.48 -17.52
N LEU A 553 16.85 -1.56 -17.05
CA LEU A 553 17.25 -0.26 -16.50
C LEU A 553 16.67 -0.13 -15.10
N ARG A 554 17.47 0.29 -14.12
CA ARG A 554 17.05 0.37 -12.72
C ARG A 554 17.42 1.73 -12.14
N TYR A 555 16.43 2.45 -11.65
CA TYR A 555 16.61 3.81 -11.14
C TYR A 555 15.87 4.00 -9.82
N ARG A 556 16.35 4.95 -9.02
CA ARG A 556 15.65 5.46 -7.83
C ARG A 556 15.50 6.96 -7.93
N VAL A 557 14.29 7.46 -7.71
CA VAL A 557 14.02 8.88 -7.46
C VAL A 557 13.86 9.05 -5.95
N VAL A 558 14.58 10.00 -5.36
CA VAL A 558 14.49 10.35 -3.94
C VAL A 558 13.99 11.79 -3.81
N ALA A 559 12.86 11.97 -3.14
CA ALA A 559 12.35 13.28 -2.76
C ALA A 559 12.64 13.56 -1.29
N SER A 560 13.25 14.70 -0.99
CA SER A 560 13.59 15.10 0.38
C SER A 560 13.13 16.52 0.71
N PRO A 561 12.58 16.76 1.92
CA PRO A 561 12.28 18.10 2.41
C PRO A 561 13.54 18.86 2.88
N ALA A 562 14.73 18.26 2.81
CA ALA A 562 16.00 18.90 3.13
C ALA A 562 16.75 19.34 1.87
N VAL A 563 17.78 20.17 2.05
CA VAL A 563 18.83 20.41 1.04
C VAL A 563 19.96 19.44 1.30
N TRP A 564 20.47 18.77 0.26
CA TRP A 564 21.64 17.92 0.40
C TRP A 564 22.94 18.69 0.09
N PRO A 565 23.83 18.92 1.06
CA PRO A 565 25.16 19.46 0.79
C PRO A 565 26.05 18.44 0.04
N THR A 566 25.79 17.15 0.28
CA THR A 566 26.23 15.98 -0.48
C THR A 566 25.10 14.96 -0.46
N PHE A 567 24.82 14.29 -1.59
CA PHE A 567 23.86 13.19 -1.61
C PHE A 567 24.50 11.97 -0.93
N VAL A 568 23.87 11.46 0.14
CA VAL A 568 24.26 10.20 0.77
C VAL A 568 23.40 9.12 0.15
N ASP A 569 24.03 8.18 -0.55
CA ASP A 569 23.35 7.00 -1.06
C ASP A 569 22.74 6.24 0.12
N PRO A 570 21.41 6.10 0.20
CA PRO A 570 20.77 5.43 1.33
C PRO A 570 21.12 3.95 1.42
N ASP A 571 21.60 3.34 0.32
CA ASP A 571 22.04 1.94 0.28
C ASP A 571 23.58 1.81 0.42
N GLY A 572 24.28 2.91 0.75
CA GLY A 572 25.72 3.04 0.62
C GLY A 572 26.53 1.89 1.23
N ASP A 573 27.08 1.04 0.37
CA ASP A 573 28.36 0.38 0.62
C ASP A 573 29.37 1.48 0.97
N GLY A 574 29.79 1.54 2.23
CA GLY A 574 30.72 2.55 2.70
C GLY A 574 32.06 2.45 2.00
N GLU A 575 32.33 3.34 1.05
CA GLU A 575 33.65 3.93 0.93
C GLU A 575 33.55 5.43 0.56
N PRO A 576 34.06 6.34 1.42
CA PRO A 576 34.35 7.69 0.97
C PRO A 576 35.45 7.60 -0.10
N GLY A 577 35.19 8.16 -1.28
CA GLY A 577 36.21 8.29 -2.31
C GLY A 577 37.46 8.99 -1.76
N PRO A 578 38.66 8.68 -2.30
CA PRO A 578 39.91 9.22 -1.78
C PRO A 578 39.89 10.75 -1.80
N ALA A 579 40.27 11.35 -0.67
CA ALA A 579 40.42 12.79 -0.54
C ALA A 579 41.31 13.36 -1.66
N PRO A 580 41.02 14.56 -2.18
CA PRO A 580 41.87 15.18 -3.19
C PRO A 580 43.29 15.35 -2.65
N ALA A 581 44.27 14.79 -3.35
CA ALA A 581 45.67 15.05 -3.09
C ALA A 581 45.92 16.56 -3.29
N GLY A 582 46.44 17.22 -2.26
CA GLY A 582 46.72 18.65 -2.26
C GLY A 582 47.71 19.04 -3.36
N GLY A 583 47.42 20.20 -3.95
CA GLY A 583 48.34 21.01 -4.77
C GLY A 583 48.10 22.46 -4.43
#